data_AF-A0A820J373-F1
#
_entry.id   AF-A0A820J373-F1
#
_cell.length_a   1.000
_cell.length_b   1.000
_cell.length_c   1.000
_cell.angle_alpha   90.00
_cell.angle_beta   90.00
_cell.angle_gamma   90.00
#
_symmetry.space_group_name_H-M   'P 1'
#
loop_
_entity.id
_entity.type
_entity.pdbx_description
1 polymer ?
#
loop_
_entity_poly.entity_id
_entity_poly.type
_entity_poly.pdbx_seq_one_letter_code
_entity_poly.pdbx_strand_id
1 'polypeptide(L)'
;ICAQWKKIKAKPMEEILHRLEHFESLRIVIFPETTIHEKPIEEWPFCHVLISFHSKGFPLAKTQEYARLHRPYLINDLDKQWCIMDRVKVHEILEDAGIPQPRYGVLRRHLNSDGTWTTLSNVIEQDDQIEIDGEIFHKPFVEKPVSAENHDVYIYFPLSAGGGSQRLFRKVKQ
;
A
#
# COMPACT_ATOMS: atom_id res chain seq x y z
N ILE A 1 17.84 0.43 10.29
CA ILE A 1 16.74 1.08 9.53
C ILE A 1 16.95 0.78 8.06
N CYS A 2 16.00 0.09 7.42
CA CYS A 2 16.04 -0.27 6.01
C CYS A 2 14.80 0.27 5.31
N ALA A 3 14.93 1.40 4.62
CA ALA A 3 13.84 2.04 3.86
C ALA A 3 14.45 2.93 2.76
N GLN A 4 13.62 3.42 1.83
CA GLN A 4 14.05 4.40 0.83
C GLN A 4 14.62 5.68 1.50
N TRP A 5 15.66 6.29 0.93
CA TRP A 5 16.33 7.45 1.52
C TRP A 5 15.37 8.61 1.75
N LYS A 6 14.45 8.85 0.81
CA LYS A 6 13.39 9.87 0.93
C LYS A 6 12.54 9.71 2.20
N LYS A 7 12.39 8.48 2.71
CA LYS A 7 11.66 8.19 3.95
C LYS A 7 12.52 8.36 5.18
N ILE A 8 13.80 8.00 5.09
CA ILE A 8 14.77 8.15 6.17
C ILE A 8 15.04 9.64 6.45
N LYS A 9 15.19 10.45 5.40
CA LYS A 9 15.40 11.91 5.48
C LYS A 9 14.14 12.74 5.65
N ALA A 10 12.99 12.10 5.88
CA ALA A 10 11.79 12.84 6.19
C ALA A 10 11.90 13.43 7.61
N LYS A 11 11.56 14.70 7.78
CA LYS A 11 11.58 15.38 9.09
C LYS A 11 11.02 14.55 10.25
N PRO A 12 9.87 13.84 10.12
CA PRO A 12 9.37 13.00 11.21
C PRO A 12 10.30 11.85 11.57
N MET A 13 10.97 11.24 10.59
CA MET A 13 11.90 10.13 10.84
C MET A 13 13.19 10.64 11.49
N GLU A 14 13.75 11.76 11.03
CA GLU A 14 14.94 12.36 11.65
C GLU A 14 14.70 12.68 13.14
N GLU A 15 13.52 13.22 13.46
CA GLU A 15 13.09 13.49 14.83
C GLU A 15 12.93 12.23 15.69
N ILE A 16 12.46 11.12 15.10
CA ILE A 16 12.36 9.82 15.81
C ILE A 16 13.76 9.26 16.06
N LEU A 17 14.63 9.25 15.04
CA LEU A 17 15.98 8.72 15.15
C LEU A 17 16.81 9.51 16.16
N HIS A 18 16.75 10.84 16.14
CA HIS A 18 17.41 11.69 17.14
C HIS A 18 16.99 11.34 18.57
N ARG A 19 15.70 11.08 18.83
CA ARG A 19 15.23 10.65 20.16
C ARG A 19 15.74 9.24 20.52
N LEU A 20 15.79 8.32 19.56
CA LEU A 20 16.28 6.96 19.79
C LEU A 20 17.79 6.93 20.06
N GLU A 21 18.56 7.88 19.53
CA GLU A 21 20.01 8.01 19.79
C GLU A 21 20.33 8.36 21.25
N HIS A 22 19.35 8.83 22.03
CA HIS A 22 19.55 9.10 23.46
C HIS A 22 19.57 7.82 24.33
N PHE A 23 19.21 6.67 23.76
CA PHE A 23 19.29 5.39 24.47
C PHE A 23 20.69 4.80 24.31
N GLU A 24 21.48 4.78 25.38
CA GLU A 24 22.86 4.27 25.37
C GLU A 24 22.97 2.80 24.92
N SER A 25 21.91 2.01 25.12
CA SER A 25 21.84 0.60 24.72
C SER A 25 21.53 0.40 23.22
N LEU A 26 21.25 1.47 22.46
CA LEU A 26 20.88 1.39 21.05
C LEU A 26 21.95 2.04 20.16
N ARG A 27 22.40 1.28 19.16
CA ARG A 27 23.18 1.82 18.04
C ARG A 27 22.34 1.78 16.78
N ILE A 28 21.98 2.95 16.25
CA ILE A 28 21.23 3.06 15.01
C ILE A 28 22.15 2.86 13.82
N VAL A 29 21.79 1.91 12.95
CA VAL A 29 22.46 1.69 11.66
C VAL A 29 21.46 1.94 10.54
N ILE A 30 21.75 2.89 9.66
CA ILE A 30 20.95 3.19 8.47
C ILE A 30 21.56 2.44 7.30
N PHE A 31 20.75 1.65 6.59
CA PHE A 31 21.23 0.89 5.44
C PHE A 31 21.34 1.85 4.24
N PRO A 32 22.51 1.95 3.58
CA PRO A 32 22.66 2.83 2.43
C PRO A 32 21.72 2.44 1.28
N GLU A 33 21.19 3.42 0.55
CA GLU A 33 20.24 3.15 -0.55
C GLU A 33 20.89 2.31 -1.66
N THR A 34 22.14 2.62 -2.02
CA THR A 34 22.91 1.82 -2.99
C THR A 34 23.07 0.37 -2.53
N THR A 35 23.31 0.15 -1.23
CA THR A 35 23.42 -1.20 -0.66
C THR A 35 22.11 -1.98 -0.81
N ILE A 36 20.97 -1.39 -0.41
CA ILE A 36 19.70 -2.14 -0.44
C ILE A 36 19.27 -2.49 -1.88
N HIS A 37 19.61 -1.68 -2.87
CA HIS A 37 19.25 -1.95 -4.27
C HIS A 37 20.26 -2.83 -4.98
N GLU A 38 21.56 -2.53 -4.88
CA GLU A 38 22.58 -3.07 -5.77
C GLU A 38 23.36 -4.23 -5.16
N LYS A 39 23.55 -4.24 -3.84
CA LYS A 39 24.43 -5.22 -3.17
C LYS A 39 23.67 -6.47 -2.75
N PRO A 40 24.30 -7.67 -2.80
CA PRO A 40 23.70 -8.89 -2.28
C PRO A 40 23.45 -8.77 -0.76
N ILE A 41 22.47 -9.51 -0.23
CA ILE A 41 21.99 -9.34 1.16
C ILE A 41 23.06 -9.63 2.21
N GLU A 42 24.05 -10.46 1.88
CA GLU A 42 25.18 -10.82 2.73
C GLU A 42 26.12 -9.63 2.98
N GLU A 43 26.15 -8.65 2.07
CA GLU A 43 26.93 -7.42 2.20
C GLU A 43 26.16 -6.32 2.94
N TRP A 44 24.90 -6.55 3.32
CA TRP A 44 24.11 -5.53 4.03
C TRP A 44 24.58 -5.39 5.48
N PRO A 45 24.42 -4.20 6.10
CA PRO A 45 24.79 -4.03 7.50
C PRO A 45 24.02 -5.00 8.41
N PHE A 46 24.70 -5.57 9.40
CA PHE A 46 24.06 -6.43 10.39
C PHE A 46 23.23 -5.61 11.40
N CYS A 47 22.09 -6.15 11.85
CA CYS A 47 21.30 -5.58 12.94
C CYS A 47 20.59 -6.66 13.77
N HIS A 48 20.36 -6.38 15.05
CA HIS A 48 19.55 -7.23 15.93
C HIS A 48 18.05 -6.95 15.80
N VAL A 49 17.69 -5.70 15.49
CA VAL A 49 16.33 -5.22 15.33
C VAL A 49 16.21 -4.50 13.99
N LEU A 50 15.23 -4.88 13.19
CA LEU A 50 15.00 -4.30 11.87
C LEU A 50 13.68 -3.51 11.87
N ILE A 51 13.80 -2.20 11.62
CA ILE A 51 12.69 -1.34 11.22
C ILE A 51 12.80 -1.18 9.70
N SER A 52 11.80 -1.68 8.99
CA SER A 52 11.73 -1.60 7.53
C SER A 52 10.30 -1.51 7.04
N PHE A 53 10.07 -0.69 6.03
CA PHE A 53 8.74 -0.44 5.47
C PHE A 53 8.82 -0.07 3.99
N HIS A 54 7.91 -0.63 3.20
CA HIS A 54 7.81 -0.43 1.77
C HIS A 54 7.40 1.01 1.42
N SER A 55 7.96 1.48 0.31
CA SER A 55 7.43 2.59 -0.47
C SER A 55 7.88 2.43 -1.91
N LYS A 56 7.19 3.06 -2.87
CA LYS A 56 7.53 2.99 -4.31
C LYS A 56 9.04 2.89 -4.60
N GLY A 57 9.44 1.77 -5.20
CA GLY A 57 10.83 1.46 -5.55
C GLY A 57 11.59 0.63 -4.50
N PHE A 58 11.02 0.36 -3.33
CA PHE A 58 11.70 -0.39 -2.27
C PHE A 58 11.80 -1.89 -2.57
N PRO A 59 12.99 -2.51 -2.45
CA PRO A 59 13.17 -3.94 -2.72
C PRO A 59 12.69 -4.80 -1.54
N LEU A 60 11.36 -4.87 -1.36
CA LEU A 60 10.74 -5.61 -0.24
C LEU A 60 11.10 -7.10 -0.24
N ALA A 61 11.06 -7.75 -1.41
CA ALA A 61 11.45 -9.16 -1.56
C ALA A 61 12.88 -9.43 -1.06
N LYS A 62 13.84 -8.59 -1.49
CA LYS A 62 15.24 -8.68 -1.07
C LYS A 62 15.41 -8.41 0.44
N THR A 63 14.57 -7.54 0.99
CA THR A 63 14.55 -7.26 2.44
C THR A 63 14.00 -8.46 3.23
N GLN A 64 13.02 -9.20 2.69
CA GLN A 64 12.53 -10.45 3.28
C GLN A 64 13.63 -11.53 3.26
N GLU A 65 14.41 -11.63 2.18
CA GLU A 65 15.56 -12.52 2.11
C GLU A 65 16.63 -12.18 3.16
N TYR A 66 16.96 -10.89 3.33
CA TYR A 66 17.83 -10.41 4.41
C TYR A 66 17.30 -10.83 5.79
N ALA A 67 16.00 -10.63 6.04
CA ALA A 67 15.38 -11.00 7.31
C ALA A 67 15.41 -12.51 7.55
N ARG A 68 15.25 -13.34 6.51
CA ARG A 68 15.38 -14.80 6.60
C ARG A 68 16.82 -15.23 6.91
N LEU A 69 17.80 -14.57 6.30
CA LEU A 69 19.22 -14.87 6.50
C LEU A 69 19.70 -14.49 7.91
N HIS A 70 19.42 -13.26 8.34
CA HIS A 70 19.97 -12.70 9.58
C HIS A 70 19.05 -12.84 10.79
N ARG A 71 17.77 -13.16 10.59
CA ARG A 71 16.75 -13.34 11.64
C ARG A 71 16.73 -12.20 12.69
N PRO A 72 16.69 -10.92 12.28
CA PRO A 72 16.52 -9.81 13.21
C PRO A 72 15.11 -9.84 13.83
N TYR A 73 14.94 -9.21 14.99
CA TYR A 73 13.61 -8.90 15.51
C TYR A 73 12.95 -7.85 14.61
N LEU A 74 11.82 -8.20 14.00
CA LEU A 74 11.09 -7.33 13.08
C LEU A 74 10.13 -6.43 13.86
N ILE A 75 10.31 -5.11 13.77
CA ILE A 75 9.35 -4.14 14.32
C ILE A 75 8.10 -4.04 13.45
N ASN A 76 8.29 -4.15 12.13
CA ASN A 76 7.22 -4.26 11.16
C ASN A 76 7.37 -5.59 10.43
N ASP A 77 6.31 -6.39 10.45
CA ASP A 77 6.23 -7.61 9.64
C ASP A 77 6.40 -7.24 8.16
N LEU A 78 7.27 -7.95 7.44
CA LEU A 78 7.57 -7.68 6.04
C LEU A 78 6.53 -8.30 5.09
N ASP A 79 5.99 -9.46 5.44
CA ASP A 79 5.00 -10.18 4.62
C ASP A 79 3.68 -9.43 4.60
N LYS A 80 3.26 -8.89 5.75
CA LYS A 80 2.05 -8.07 5.88
C LYS A 80 2.08 -6.79 5.04
N GLN A 81 3.26 -6.33 4.61
CA GLN A 81 3.37 -5.15 3.75
C GLN A 81 2.83 -5.42 2.33
N TRP A 82 2.92 -6.66 1.84
CA TRP A 82 2.26 -7.06 0.59
C TRP A 82 0.75 -6.94 0.69
N CYS A 83 0.17 -7.38 1.82
CA CYS A 83 -1.26 -7.24 2.08
C CYS A 83 -1.70 -5.78 2.08
N ILE A 84 -0.91 -4.87 2.67
CA ILE A 84 -1.25 -3.44 2.74
C ILE A 84 -1.26 -2.77 1.36
N MET A 85 -0.54 -3.33 0.38
CA MET A 85 -0.51 -2.81 -0.99
C MET A 85 -1.73 -3.21 -1.84
N ASP A 86 -2.53 -4.16 -1.37
CA ASP A 86 -3.75 -4.63 -2.02
C ASP A 86 -4.97 -4.28 -1.17
N ARG A 87 -5.84 -3.38 -1.67
CA ARG A 87 -7.01 -2.92 -0.92
C ARG A 87 -8.00 -4.05 -0.63
N VAL A 88 -8.09 -5.07 -1.50
CA VAL A 88 -8.96 -6.23 -1.26
C VAL A 88 -8.41 -7.02 -0.09
N LYS A 89 -7.10 -7.26 -0.02
CA LYS A 89 -6.46 -7.92 1.13
C LYS A 89 -6.61 -7.14 2.42
N VAL A 90 -6.52 -5.81 2.38
CA VAL A 90 -6.80 -4.97 3.54
C VAL A 90 -8.25 -5.16 4.00
N HIS A 91 -9.21 -5.13 3.09
CA HIS A 91 -10.63 -5.33 3.43
C HIS A 91 -10.92 -6.72 4.03
N GLU A 92 -10.34 -7.79 3.47
CA GLU A 92 -10.44 -9.15 4.01
C GLU A 92 -9.90 -9.21 5.45
N ILE A 93 -8.72 -8.63 5.72
CA ILE A 93 -8.11 -8.62 7.06
C ILE A 93 -8.98 -7.85 8.07
N LEU A 94 -9.59 -6.73 7.65
CA LEU A 94 -10.49 -5.96 8.50
C LEU A 94 -11.77 -6.74 8.82
N GLU A 95 -12.33 -7.44 7.84
CA GLU A 95 -13.51 -8.30 8.00
C GLU A 95 -13.22 -9.47 8.96
N ASP A 96 -12.12 -10.19 8.76
CA ASP A 96 -11.68 -11.29 9.62
C ASP A 96 -11.46 -10.83 11.07
N ALA A 97 -11.02 -9.58 11.27
CA ALA A 97 -10.84 -8.97 12.58
C ALA A 97 -12.14 -8.40 13.19
N GLY A 98 -13.27 -8.48 12.48
CA GLY A 98 -14.54 -7.91 12.92
C GLY A 98 -14.55 -6.38 12.99
N ILE A 99 -13.69 -5.71 12.23
CA ILE A 99 -13.59 -4.24 12.21
C ILE A 99 -14.61 -3.68 11.21
N PRO A 100 -15.54 -2.81 11.65
CA PRO A 100 -16.52 -2.21 10.76
C PRO A 100 -15.88 -1.41 9.62
N GLN A 101 -16.38 -1.61 8.41
CA GLN A 101 -15.91 -0.95 7.19
C GLN A 101 -17.08 -0.67 6.23
N PRO A 102 -16.94 0.28 5.28
CA PRO A 102 -17.95 0.49 4.26
C PRO A 102 -18.21 -0.80 3.46
N ARG A 103 -19.48 -1.06 3.12
CA ARG A 103 -19.82 -2.13 2.16
C ARG A 103 -19.08 -1.89 0.85
N TYR A 104 -18.47 -2.94 0.30
CA TYR A 104 -17.68 -2.88 -0.92
C TYR A 104 -17.98 -4.08 -1.83
N GLY A 105 -17.73 -3.91 -3.13
CA GLY A 105 -17.74 -4.97 -4.13
C GLY A 105 -16.42 -4.96 -4.90
N VAL A 106 -15.99 -6.11 -5.40
CA VAL A 106 -14.71 -6.24 -6.12
C VAL A 106 -14.97 -6.49 -7.60
N LEU A 107 -14.81 -5.43 -8.40
CA LEU A 107 -14.87 -5.53 -9.85
C LEU A 107 -13.55 -6.08 -10.42
N ARG A 108 -13.57 -7.31 -10.94
CA ARG A 108 -12.40 -7.94 -11.56
C ARG A 108 -12.37 -7.73 -13.07
N ARG A 109 -11.22 -7.29 -13.58
CA ARG A 109 -10.95 -7.14 -15.01
C ARG A 109 -9.59 -7.78 -15.34
N HIS A 110 -9.48 -8.41 -16.51
CA HIS A 110 -8.26 -9.01 -17.05
C HIS A 110 -7.76 -8.19 -18.24
N LEU A 111 -6.47 -7.84 -18.25
CA LEU A 111 -5.83 -7.19 -19.39
C LEU A 111 -5.37 -8.26 -20.38
N ASN A 112 -5.96 -8.27 -21.56
CA ASN A 112 -5.64 -9.17 -22.65
C ASN A 112 -4.29 -8.80 -23.28
N SER A 113 -3.69 -9.74 -24.01
CA SER A 113 -2.40 -9.54 -24.71
C SER A 113 -2.45 -8.45 -25.80
N ASP A 114 -3.63 -8.15 -26.32
CA ASP A 114 -3.87 -7.09 -27.31
C ASP A 114 -4.08 -5.70 -26.68
N GLY A 115 -4.00 -5.59 -25.35
CA GLY A 115 -4.19 -4.33 -24.61
C GLY A 115 -5.64 -3.99 -24.27
N THR A 116 -6.61 -4.84 -24.62
CA THR A 116 -8.01 -4.67 -24.24
C THR A 116 -8.31 -5.25 -22.86
N TRP A 117 -9.39 -4.80 -22.22
CA TRP A 117 -9.83 -5.33 -20.93
C TRP A 117 -11.05 -6.24 -21.08
N THR A 118 -10.97 -7.42 -20.48
CA THR A 118 -12.12 -8.32 -20.29
C THR A 118 -12.64 -8.17 -18.87
N THR A 119 -13.92 -7.80 -18.71
CA THR A 119 -14.56 -7.78 -17.39
C THR A 119 -14.93 -9.20 -16.99
N LEU A 120 -14.46 -9.65 -15.83
CA LEU A 120 -14.72 -11.00 -15.30
C LEU A 120 -15.92 -11.03 -14.34
N SER A 121 -16.20 -9.91 -13.66
CA SER A 121 -17.40 -9.75 -12.83
C SER A 121 -18.64 -9.49 -13.68
N ASN A 122 -19.81 -9.85 -13.18
CA ASN A 122 -21.07 -9.38 -13.74
C ASN A 122 -21.27 -7.91 -13.34
N VAL A 123 -21.41 -7.00 -14.30
CA VAL A 123 -21.59 -5.57 -14.03
C VAL A 123 -22.76 -5.00 -14.81
N ILE A 124 -23.65 -4.33 -14.10
CA ILE A 124 -24.75 -3.56 -14.68
C ILE A 124 -24.61 -2.11 -14.21
N GLU A 125 -24.34 -1.20 -15.14
CA GLU A 125 -24.26 0.24 -14.87
C GLU A 125 -25.59 0.92 -15.25
N GLN A 126 -26.10 1.75 -14.35
CA GLN A 126 -27.31 2.55 -14.55
C GLN A 126 -27.04 4.00 -14.12
N ASP A 127 -27.97 4.89 -14.42
CA ASP A 127 -27.80 6.33 -14.21
C ASP A 127 -27.43 6.71 -12.77
N ASP A 128 -28.06 6.08 -11.77
CA ASP A 128 -27.87 6.39 -10.35
C ASP A 128 -27.40 5.20 -9.49
N GLN A 129 -26.96 4.11 -10.12
CA GLN A 129 -26.44 2.94 -9.41
C GLN A 129 -25.51 2.09 -10.28
N ILE A 130 -24.72 1.24 -9.63
CA ILE A 130 -23.98 0.14 -10.27
C ILE A 130 -24.27 -1.15 -9.52
N GLU A 131 -24.42 -2.25 -10.25
CA GLU A 131 -24.51 -3.60 -9.70
C GLU A 131 -23.22 -4.36 -10.03
N ILE A 132 -22.60 -4.99 -9.04
CA ILE A 132 -21.38 -5.78 -9.19
C ILE A 132 -21.62 -7.14 -8.56
N ASP A 133 -21.61 -8.20 -9.36
CA ASP A 133 -21.82 -9.59 -8.91
C ASP A 133 -23.10 -9.77 -8.06
N GLY A 134 -24.17 -9.05 -8.41
CA GLY A 134 -25.47 -9.07 -7.73
C GLY A 134 -25.64 -8.01 -6.62
N GLU A 135 -24.56 -7.33 -6.22
CA GLU A 135 -24.58 -6.30 -5.19
C GLU A 135 -24.81 -4.91 -5.78
N ILE A 136 -25.90 -4.25 -5.38
CA ILE A 136 -26.27 -2.91 -5.88
C ILE A 136 -25.62 -1.82 -5.02
N PHE A 137 -25.03 -0.81 -5.66
CA PHE A 137 -24.46 0.39 -5.04
C PHE A 137 -25.10 1.63 -5.66
N HIS A 138 -25.96 2.31 -4.89
CA HIS A 138 -26.55 3.59 -5.30
C HIS A 138 -25.53 4.73 -5.19
N LYS A 139 -25.64 5.73 -6.07
CA LYS A 139 -24.85 6.95 -5.96
C LYS A 139 -25.32 7.76 -4.72
N PRO A 140 -24.41 8.36 -3.94
CA PRO A 140 -22.98 8.39 -4.19
C PRO A 140 -22.24 7.12 -3.75
N PHE A 141 -21.33 6.64 -4.61
CA PHE A 141 -20.40 5.56 -4.29
C PHE A 141 -18.96 5.92 -4.66
N VAL A 142 -18.01 5.19 -4.10
CA VAL A 142 -16.57 5.41 -4.28
C VAL A 142 -15.94 4.25 -5.05
N GLU A 143 -15.27 4.55 -6.15
CA GLU A 143 -14.43 3.59 -6.89
C GLU A 143 -12.97 3.79 -6.48
N LYS A 144 -12.30 2.69 -6.12
CA LYS A 144 -10.88 2.69 -5.75
C LYS A 144 -10.15 1.64 -6.57
N PRO A 145 -8.98 1.95 -7.16
CA PRO A 145 -8.10 0.94 -7.73
C PRO A 145 -7.71 -0.09 -6.67
N VAL A 146 -7.62 -1.37 -7.05
CA VAL A 146 -7.21 -2.46 -6.16
C VAL A 146 -5.83 -2.19 -5.54
N SER A 147 -4.90 -1.65 -6.34
CA SER A 147 -3.60 -1.20 -5.82
C SER A 147 -3.79 -0.05 -4.83
N ALA A 148 -3.36 -0.25 -3.58
CA ALA A 148 -3.38 0.78 -2.55
C ALA A 148 -2.40 1.92 -2.84
N GLU A 149 -1.39 1.66 -3.68
CA GLU A 149 -0.42 2.65 -4.15
C GLU A 149 -0.97 3.55 -5.27
N ASN A 150 -2.05 3.13 -5.94
CA ASN A 150 -2.79 4.00 -6.84
C ASN A 150 -3.80 4.85 -6.04
N HIS A 151 -3.74 6.15 -6.24
CA HIS A 151 -4.54 7.14 -5.51
C HIS A 151 -5.57 7.85 -6.40
N ASP A 152 -5.79 7.34 -7.61
CA ASP A 152 -6.82 7.79 -8.53
C ASP A 152 -8.17 7.23 -8.06
N VAL A 153 -8.74 7.87 -7.04
CA VAL A 153 -9.98 7.45 -6.37
C VAL A 153 -11.13 8.30 -6.88
N TYR A 154 -12.20 7.68 -7.36
CA TYR A 154 -13.32 8.41 -7.97
C TYR A 154 -14.55 8.32 -7.06
N ILE A 155 -15.32 9.41 -7.02
CA ILE A 155 -16.62 9.47 -6.33
C ILE A 155 -17.65 9.84 -7.37
N TYR A 156 -18.72 9.05 -7.48
CA TYR A 156 -19.80 9.27 -8.43
C TYR A 156 -21.00 9.88 -7.71
N PHE A 157 -21.59 10.94 -8.25
CA PHE A 157 -22.72 11.63 -7.63
C PHE A 157 -24.03 11.29 -8.32
N PRO A 158 -25.15 11.26 -7.58
CA PRO A 158 -26.46 10.99 -8.17
C PRO A 158 -26.91 12.16 -9.04
N LEU A 159 -27.78 11.90 -10.02
CA LEU A 159 -28.40 12.91 -10.90
C LEU A 159 -29.14 13.97 -10.10
N SER A 160 -29.77 13.59 -8.99
CA SER A 160 -30.44 14.52 -8.06
C SER A 160 -29.52 15.57 -7.45
N ALA A 161 -28.20 15.32 -7.44
CA ALA A 161 -27.16 16.24 -6.99
C ALA A 161 -26.38 16.89 -8.16
N GLY A 162 -26.90 16.79 -9.39
CA GLY A 162 -26.25 17.31 -10.60
C GLY A 162 -25.38 16.30 -11.36
N GLY A 163 -25.28 15.06 -10.87
CA GLY A 163 -24.52 14.00 -11.51
C GLY A 163 -23.00 14.23 -11.53
N GLY A 164 -22.32 13.55 -12.44
CA GLY A 164 -20.87 13.67 -12.62
C GLY A 164 -20.05 12.89 -11.57
N SER A 165 -18.77 13.24 -11.48
CA SER A 165 -17.81 12.56 -10.61
C SER A 165 -16.72 13.48 -10.08
N GLN A 166 -16.28 13.25 -8.84
CA GLN A 166 -15.05 13.84 -8.31
C GLN A 166 -13.89 12.85 -8.49
N ARG A 167 -12.77 13.33 -9.05
CA ARG A 167 -11.55 12.53 -9.23
C ARG A 167 -10.49 13.01 -8.25
N LEU A 168 -10.18 12.18 -7.25
CA LEU A 168 -9.10 12.42 -6.31
C LEU A 168 -7.80 11.91 -6.93
N PHE A 169 -6.71 12.60 -6.62
CA PHE A 169 -5.37 12.24 -7.05
C PHE A 169 -4.37 12.58 -5.95
N ARG A 170 -3.16 12.01 -6.06
CA ARG A 170 -2.08 12.35 -5.15
C ARG A 170 -1.76 13.84 -5.25
N LYS A 171 -1.85 14.58 -4.13
CA LYS A 171 -1.54 16.02 -4.08
C LYS A 171 -0.24 16.34 -4.81
N VAL A 172 -0.34 17.13 -5.87
CA VAL A 172 0.79 17.70 -6.59
C VAL A 172 1.27 18.91 -5.78
N LYS A 173 2.52 18.90 -5.33
CA LYS A 173 3.11 20.11 -4.75
C LYS A 173 3.45 21.04 -5.91
N GLN A 174 2.76 22.17 -5.99
CA GLN A 174 3.18 23.31 -6.81
C GLN A 174 4.46 23.92 -6.23
#